data_AF-A0A2V8N4D4-F1
#
_entry.id   AF-A0A2V8N4D4-F1
#
_cell.length_a   1.000
_cell.length_b   1.000
_cell.length_c   1.000
_cell.angle_alpha   90.00
_cell.angle_beta   90.00
_cell.angle_gamma   90.00
#
_symmetry.space_group_name_H-M   'P 1'
#
loop_
_entity.id
_entity.type
_entity.pdbx_description
1 polymer ?
#
loop_
_entity_poly.entity_id
_entity_poly.type
_entity_poly.pdbx_seq_one_letter_code
_entity_poly.pdbx_strand_id
1 'polypeptide(L)' 'MRNPFLAGMLSLLIPGLGQIYNGRVLFGILWMLVFGISWIGSVGLFGLIVHVISAWCAYSYATDHPVRV' A
#
# COMPACT_ATOMS: atom_id res chain seq x y z
N MET A 1 8.14 2.20 16.54
CA MET A 1 8.58 2.94 15.35
C MET A 1 8.15 2.17 14.10
N ARG A 2 7.72 2.85 13.05
CA ARG A 2 7.36 2.22 11.77
C ARG A 2 8.64 1.91 10.99
N ASN A 3 8.71 0.74 10.34
CA ASN A 3 9.80 0.41 9.41
C ASN A 3 9.32 0.72 7.97
N PRO A 4 9.92 1.70 7.28
CA PRO A 4 9.48 2.09 5.94
C PRO A 4 9.61 0.98 4.90
N PHE A 5 10.70 0.21 4.96
CA PHE A 5 10.93 -0.88 4.01
C PHE A 5 9.88 -1.98 4.17
N LEU A 6 9.58 -2.37 5.41
CA LEU A 6 8.53 -3.34 5.69
C LEU A 6 7.15 -2.83 5.23
N ALA A 7 6.83 -1.56 5.50
CA ALA A 7 5.58 -0.96 5.04
C ALA A 7 5.45 -1.01 3.51
N GLY A 8 6.52 -0.64 2.79
CA GLY A 8 6.58 -0.70 1.34
C GLY A 8 6.42 -2.13 0.80
N MET A 9 7.17 -3.10 1.34
CA MET A 9 7.10 -4.51 0.93
C MET A 9 5.70 -5.11 1.12
N LEU A 10 5.06 -4.82 2.25
CA LEU A 10 3.70 -5.29 2.52
C LEU A 10 2.72 -4.77 1.45
N SER A 11 2.78 -3.47 1.13
CA SER A 11 1.94 -2.88 0.08
C SER A 11 2.33 -3.29 -1.34
N LEU A 12 3.59 -3.67 -1.60
CA LEU A 12 4.02 -4.20 -2.89
C LEU A 12 3.46 -5.61 -3.12
N LEU A 13 3.38 -6.42 -2.06
CA LEU A 13 2.81 -7.77 -2.11
C LEU A 13 1.29 -7.70 -2.32
N ILE A 14 0.61 -6.94 -1.46
CA ILE A 14 -0.84 -6.71 -1.53
C ILE A 14 -1.08 -5.22 -1.29
N PRO A 15 -1.53 -4.46 -2.31
CA PRO A 15 -1.83 -3.04 -2.16
C PRO A 15 -2.76 -2.80 -0.98
N GLY A 16 -2.32 -1.95 -0.05
CA GLY A 16 -3.05 -1.59 1.15
C GLY A 16 -2.52 -2.19 2.45
N LEU A 17 -1.81 -3.32 2.43
CA LEU A 17 -1.26 -3.91 3.67
C LEU A 17 -0.25 -3.00 4.36
N GLY A 18 0.61 -2.31 3.61
CA GLY A 18 1.53 -1.33 4.15
C GLY A 18 0.83 -0.16 4.85
N GLN A 19 -0.34 0.23 4.35
CA GLN A 19 -1.16 1.27 4.98
C GLN A 19 -1.80 0.78 6.28
N ILE A 20 -2.29 -0.47 6.32
CA ILE A 20 -2.80 -1.09 7.55
C ILE A 20 -1.68 -1.21 8.58
N TYR A 21 -0.49 -1.65 8.16
CA TYR A 21 0.71 -1.66 9.01
C TYR A 21 1.03 -0.26 9.55
N ASN A 22 0.83 0.79 8.74
CA ASN A 22 1.00 2.16 9.18
C ASN A 22 -0.11 2.67 10.11
N GLY A 23 -1.16 1.89 10.39
CA GLY A 23 -2.33 2.32 11.19
C GLY A 23 -3.37 3.09 10.38
N ARG A 24 -3.20 3.19 9.06
CA ARG A 24 -4.12 3.87 8.13
C ARG A 24 -5.12 2.86 7.54
N VAL A 25 -5.94 2.25 8.39
CA VAL A 25 -6.83 1.14 8.02
C VAL A 25 -7.77 1.50 6.88
N LEU A 26 -8.45 2.65 6.95
CA LEU A 26 -9.35 3.12 5.90
C LEU A 26 -8.64 3.22 4.54
N PHE A 27 -7.45 3.81 4.51
CA PHE A 27 -6.67 3.90 3.27
C PHE A 27 -6.21 2.52 2.79
N GLY A 28 -5.87 1.61 3.69
CA GLY A 28 -5.58 0.22 3.34
C GLY A 28 -6.73 -0.46 2.61
N ILE A 29 -7.95 -0.31 3.13
CA ILE A 29 -9.16 -0.86 2.49
C ILE A 29 -9.39 -0.23 1.11
N LEU A 30 -9.26 1.10 0.99
CA LEU A 30 -9.40 1.79 -0.30
C LEU A 30 -8.40 1.27 -1.34
N TRP A 31 -7.15 1.04 -0.94
CA TRP A 31 -6.14 0.43 -1.82
C TRP A 31 -6.50 -0.99 -2.25
N MET A 32 -7.09 -1.80 -1.37
CA MET A 32 -7.52 -3.17 -1.72
C MET A 32 -8.68 -3.17 -2.72
N LEU A 33 -9.59 -2.19 -2.67
CA LEU A 33 -10.65 -2.02 -3.66
C LEU A 33 -10.07 -1.62 -5.02
N VAL A 34 -9.15 -0.65 -5.05
CA VAL A 34 -8.45 -0.23 -6.28
C VAL A 34 -7.68 -1.40 -6.88
N PHE A 35 -6.98 -2.17 -6.05
CA PHE A 35 -6.32 -3.41 -6.45
C PHE A 35 -7.30 -4.37 -7.11
N GLY A 36 -8.40 -4.76 -6.44
CA GLY A 36 -9.38 -5.70 -6.99
C GLY A 36 -9.96 -5.25 -8.35
N ILE A 37 -10.34 -3.98 -8.46
CA ILE A 37 -10.90 -3.42 -9.71
C ILE A 37 -9.83 -3.36 -10.81
N SER A 38 -8.60 -2.96 -10.48
CA SER A 38 -7.52 -2.79 -11.46
C SER A 38 -7.15 -4.10 -12.14
N TRP A 39 -7.25 -5.23 -11.44
CA TRP A 39 -6.96 -6.56 -12.01
C TRP A 39 -8.06 -7.05 -12.96
N ILE A 40 -9.32 -6.77 -12.64
CA ILE A 40 -10.47 -7.15 -13.49
C ILE A 40 -10.52 -6.31 -14.77
N GLY A 41 -10.28 -4.99 -14.67
CA GLY A 41 -10.43 -4.07 -15.80
C GLY A 41 -9.27 -4.06 -16.81
N SER A 42 -8.08 -4.56 -16.43
CA SER A 42 -6.86 -4.40 -17.24
C SER A 42 -6.12 -5.69 -17.61
N VAL A 43 -6.67 -6.85 -17.26
CA VAL A 43 -5.98 -8.15 -17.39
C VAL A 43 -4.60 -8.16 -16.67
N GLY A 44 -4.49 -7.41 -15.57
CA GLY A 44 -3.33 -7.41 -14.67
C GLY A 44 -2.24 -6.37 -14.95
N LEU A 45 -2.18 -5.75 -16.13
CA LEU A 45 -1.09 -4.79 -16.43
C LEU A 45 -1.17 -3.51 -15.56
N PHE A 46 -2.37 -2.93 -15.41
CA PHE A 46 -2.55 -1.81 -14.47
C PHE A 46 -2.45 -2.26 -13.01
N GLY A 47 -2.72 -3.53 -12.73
CA GLY A 47 -2.54 -4.11 -11.40
C GLY A 47 -1.11 -3.96 -10.90
N LEU A 48 -0.11 -4.24 -11.74
CA LEU A 48 1.31 -4.09 -11.36
C LEU A 48 1.68 -2.64 -11.01
N ILE A 49 1.13 -1.66 -11.74
CA ILE A 49 1.35 -0.23 -11.45
C ILE A 49 0.76 0.14 -10.09
N VAL A 50 -0.45 -0.37 -9.78
CA VAL A 50 -1.10 -0.15 -8.48
C VAL A 50 -0.25 -0.68 -7.33
N HIS A 51 0.44 -1.81 -7.50
CA HIS A 51 1.35 -2.35 -6.48
C HIS A 51 2.51 -1.39 -6.19
N VAL A 52 3.16 -0.87 -7.23
CA VAL A 52 4.30 0.04 -7.08
C VAL A 52 3.87 1.35 -6.41
N ILE A 53 2.74 1.94 -6.84
CA ILE A 53 2.24 3.20 -6.26
C ILE A 53 1.83 2.96 -4.79
N SER A 54 1.11 1.88 -4.49
CA SER A 54 0.72 1.57 -3.10
C SER A 54 1.93 1.38 -2.19
N ALA A 55 2.96 0.69 -2.69
CA ALA A 55 4.22 0.45 -1.99
C ALA A 55 4.94 1.77 -1.68
N TRP A 56 5.06 2.65 -2.68
CA TRP A 56 5.61 4.00 -2.49
C TRP A 56 4.83 4.73 -1.40
N CYS A 57 3.50 4.83 -1.53
CA CYS A 57 2.69 5.56 -0.55
C CYS A 57 2.86 5.01 0.88
N ALA A 58 3.03 3.69 1.04
CA ALA A 58 3.24 3.08 2.35
C ALA A 58 4.63 3.36 2.92
N TYR A 59 5.65 3.27 2.05
CA TYR A 59 7.03 3.61 2.39
C TYR A 59 7.17 5.08 2.80
N SER A 60 6.67 6.02 1.97
CA SER A 60 6.77 7.45 2.25
C SER A 60 6.06 7.81 3.55
N TYR A 61 4.84 7.31 3.76
CA TYR A 61 4.12 7.61 5.00
C TYR A 61 4.87 7.13 6.25
N ALA A 62 5.46 5.94 6.21
CA ALA A 62 6.26 5.41 7.32
C ALA A 62 7.56 6.19 7.54
N THR A 63 8.15 6.73 6.47
CA THR A 63 9.34 7.59 6.52
C THR A 63 9.01 8.93 7.16
N ASP A 64 7.90 9.55 6.75
CA ASP A 64 7.46 10.86 7.25
C ASP A 64 6.92 10.79 8.69
N HIS A 65 6.39 9.62 9.09
CA HIS A 65 5.78 9.40 10.41
C HIS A 65 6.42 8.19 11.12
N PRO A 66 7.69 8.29 11.55
CA PRO A 66 8.41 7.15 12.13
C PRO A 66 7.84 6.69 13.48
N VAL A 67 7.13 7.56 14.20
CA VAL A 67 6.51 7.26 15.49
C VAL A 67 4.99 7.12 15.33
N ARG A 68 4.41 6.11 15.98
CA ARG A 68 2.96 5.90 16.03
C ARG A 68 2.45 6.67 17.25
N VAL A 69 1.96 7.88 17.01
CA VAL A 69 1.24 8.71 17.99
C VAL A 69 -0.24 8.36 18.02
#